data_AF-A0A5D0PE71-F1
#
_entry.id   AF-A0A5D0PE71-F1
#
_cell.length_a   1.000
_cell.length_b   1.000
_cell.length_c   1.000
_cell.angle_alpha   90.00
_cell.angle_beta   90.00
_cell.angle_gamma   90.00
#
_symmetry.space_group_name_H-M   'P 1'
#
loop_
_entity.id
_entity.type
_entity.pdbx_description
1 polymer ?
#
loop_
_entity_poly.entity_id
_entity_poly.type
_entity_poly.pdbx_seq_one_letter_code
_entity_poly.pdbx_strand_id
1 'polypeptide(L)'
;MAIIAALSLVIVAGAGVFVYTQVIQQAPETEQETIAAPSSKATTQKKKPSVFKGLDTYTENCPAARIRGGGAACVREAECWGGLVIIVGDTKARRLGCEESHSWETFAVAPIPKDAETYVQQDLARHPTVKKVCSRTVLLASRAGTARNLAAAGWEADVMPPSQSQFEDGVRFYRCIASRTGVDSRKSYFH
;
A
#
# COMPACT_ATOMS: atom_id res chain seq x y z
N MET A 1 61.92 25.53 4.11
CA MET A 1 61.07 25.88 5.27
C MET A 1 60.25 24.65 5.62
N ALA A 2 60.65 23.98 6.70
CA ALA A 2 59.95 22.85 7.31
C ALA A 2 58.85 23.34 8.27
N ILE A 3 58.02 22.41 8.79
CA ILE A 3 57.30 22.33 10.10
C ILE A 3 55.99 21.53 9.85
N ILE A 4 55.96 20.21 10.07
CA ILE A 4 55.61 19.44 11.29
C ILE A 4 54.10 19.18 11.46
N ALA A 5 53.78 17.89 11.64
CA ALA A 5 52.48 17.27 11.88
C ALA A 5 51.91 17.51 13.30
N ALA A 6 50.62 17.26 13.50
CA ALA A 6 50.10 16.81 14.81
C ALA A 6 48.78 16.02 14.68
N LEU A 7 48.83 14.74 15.07
CA LEU A 7 47.70 13.90 15.46
C LEU A 7 47.18 14.33 16.84
N SER A 8 45.91 14.07 17.14
CA SER A 8 45.42 13.95 18.53
C SER A 8 44.33 12.89 18.64
N LEU A 9 44.75 11.73 19.17
CA LEU A 9 43.94 10.63 19.70
C LEU A 9 43.39 11.04 21.08
N VAL A 10 42.12 10.74 21.36
CA VAL A 10 41.60 10.67 22.74
C VAL A 10 41.29 9.21 23.05
N ILE A 11 42.13 8.63 23.90
CA ILE A 11 41.96 7.33 24.55
C ILE A 11 41.34 7.63 25.92
N VAL A 12 40.21 6.99 26.24
CA VAL A 12 39.78 6.81 27.64
C VAL A 12 40.01 5.35 27.99
N ALA A 13 40.81 5.16 29.03
CA ALA A 13 41.36 3.91 29.51
C ALA A 13 40.59 3.37 30.73
N GLY A 14 40.73 2.06 30.94
CA GLY A 14 40.64 1.37 32.23
C GLY A 14 39.31 0.66 32.46
N ALA A 15 39.25 -0.56 33.01
CA ALA A 15 40.21 -1.55 33.51
C ALA A 15 39.36 -2.84 33.75
N GLY A 16 39.82 -4.09 33.78
CA GLY A 16 41.14 -4.70 33.65
C GLY A 16 41.01 -6.23 33.79
N VAL A 17 41.99 -6.93 33.21
CA VAL A 17 42.69 -8.15 33.68
C VAL A 17 41.89 -9.39 34.11
N PHE A 18 41.98 -10.49 33.36
CA PHE A 18 42.72 -11.68 33.82
C PHE A 18 43.10 -12.66 32.68
N VAL A 19 44.24 -13.30 32.89
CA VAL A 19 45.08 -14.10 32.00
C VAL A 19 44.76 -15.58 32.17
N TYR A 20 44.68 -16.38 31.09
CA TYR A 20 45.47 -17.63 30.95
C TYR A 20 45.33 -18.31 29.58
N THR A 21 46.45 -18.86 29.16
CA THR A 21 46.74 -19.66 27.96
C THR A 21 45.90 -20.93 27.85
N GLN A 22 45.54 -21.36 26.63
CA GLN A 22 46.07 -22.59 26.01
C GLN A 22 45.51 -22.89 24.62
N VAL A 23 46.34 -23.60 23.87
CA VAL A 23 46.32 -23.96 22.45
C VAL A 23 45.67 -25.34 22.28
N ILE A 24 44.74 -25.44 21.32
CA ILE A 24 44.39 -26.59 20.45
C ILE A 24 43.82 -27.88 21.11
N GLN A 25 42.62 -28.32 20.66
CA GLN A 25 42.29 -29.57 19.91
C GLN A 25 40.85 -30.11 20.17
N GLN A 26 40.04 -30.01 19.11
CA GLN A 26 38.87 -30.79 18.61
C GLN A 26 38.09 -31.84 19.46
N ALA A 27 36.75 -31.62 19.52
CA ALA A 27 35.55 -32.52 19.37
C ALA A 27 35.41 -33.85 20.18
N PRO A 28 34.22 -34.50 20.36
CA PRO A 28 32.82 -34.23 19.93
C PRO A 28 31.69 -34.40 21.01
N GLU A 29 30.43 -34.13 20.59
CA GLU A 29 29.09 -34.65 21.01
C GLU A 29 28.48 -34.55 22.43
N THR A 30 27.25 -34.00 22.45
CA THR A 30 26.07 -34.21 23.37
C THR A 30 26.25 -33.72 24.82
N GLU A 31 25.49 -32.78 25.38
CA GLU A 31 24.05 -32.81 25.66
C GLU A 31 23.56 -31.40 26.12
N GLN A 32 22.29 -31.29 26.43
CA GLN A 32 21.41 -30.14 26.27
C GLN A 32 20.96 -29.56 27.62
N GLU A 33 21.03 -28.23 27.84
CA GLU A 33 19.94 -27.42 28.45
C GLU A 33 20.27 -25.91 28.52
N THR A 34 19.43 -25.11 27.84
CA THR A 34 18.72 -23.87 28.28
C THR A 34 19.52 -22.79 29.05
N ILE A 35 19.56 -21.52 28.63
CA ILE A 35 18.52 -20.50 28.87
C ILE A 35 18.54 -19.35 27.82
N ALA A 36 17.33 -19.15 27.26
CA ALA A 36 16.70 -18.04 26.55
C ALA A 36 17.43 -16.70 26.29
N ALA A 37 17.49 -16.34 24.99
CA ALA A 37 17.47 -14.97 24.47
C ALA A 37 16.09 -14.68 23.83
N PRO A 38 15.55 -13.45 23.90
CA PRO A 38 14.23 -13.14 23.37
C PRO A 38 14.26 -13.14 21.84
N SER A 39 13.77 -14.24 21.27
CA SER A 39 13.45 -14.37 19.86
C SER A 39 12.32 -13.40 19.54
N SER A 40 12.63 -12.33 18.79
CA SER A 40 11.62 -11.52 18.10
C SER A 40 10.79 -12.46 17.23
N LYS A 41 9.60 -12.82 17.71
CA LYS A 41 8.60 -13.56 16.95
C LYS A 41 8.14 -12.65 15.81
N ALA A 42 8.82 -12.77 14.67
CA ALA A 42 8.22 -12.43 13.38
C ALA A 42 6.99 -13.35 13.24
N THR A 43 5.84 -12.81 13.64
CA THR A 43 4.58 -13.49 13.49
C THR A 43 4.27 -13.44 12.01
N THR A 44 4.64 -14.50 11.28
CA THR A 44 4.17 -14.72 9.92
C THR A 44 2.67 -14.95 10.01
N GLN A 45 1.89 -13.86 10.03
CA GLN A 45 0.45 -13.93 9.87
C GLN A 45 0.21 -14.56 8.50
N LYS A 46 -0.32 -15.79 8.51
CA LYS A 46 -0.76 -16.51 7.33
C LYS A 46 -1.81 -15.66 6.61
N LYS A 47 -1.38 -14.90 5.60
CA LYS A 47 -2.21 -13.97 4.82
C LYS A 47 -3.34 -14.80 4.21
N LYS A 48 -4.57 -14.63 4.71
CA LYS A 48 -5.77 -15.20 4.09
C LYS A 48 -5.75 -14.79 2.60
N PRO A 49 -6.10 -15.67 1.65
CA PRO A 49 -6.09 -15.31 0.24
C PRO A 49 -6.91 -14.02 0.04
N SER A 50 -6.22 -12.95 -0.33
CA SER A 50 -6.86 -11.66 -0.56
C SER A 50 -7.58 -11.73 -1.89
N VAL A 51 -8.84 -11.29 -1.95
CA VAL A 51 -9.55 -11.08 -3.22
C VAL A 51 -8.81 -10.06 -4.08
N PHE A 52 -8.02 -9.18 -3.46
CA PHE A 52 -7.14 -8.21 -4.10
C PHE A 52 -5.81 -8.85 -4.50
N LYS A 53 -5.83 -9.79 -5.46
CA LYS A 53 -4.63 -10.46 -5.97
C LYS A 53 -3.61 -9.42 -6.42
N GLY A 54 -2.38 -9.52 -5.90
CA GLY A 54 -1.27 -8.63 -6.27
C GLY A 54 -1.32 -7.22 -5.69
N LEU A 55 -2.25 -6.94 -4.76
CA LEU A 55 -2.35 -5.65 -4.08
C LEU A 55 -2.09 -5.79 -2.59
N ASP A 56 -1.28 -4.88 -2.06
CA ASP A 56 -1.17 -4.74 -0.61
C ASP A 56 -2.19 -3.73 -0.09
N THR A 57 -2.98 -4.18 0.88
CA THR A 57 -4.19 -3.48 1.32
C THR A 57 -4.29 -3.50 2.84
N TYR A 58 -5.05 -2.55 3.37
CA TYR A 58 -5.34 -2.44 4.80
C TYR A 58 -6.77 -1.98 5.06
N THR A 59 -7.32 -2.39 6.19
CA THR A 59 -8.67 -2.02 6.63
C THR A 59 -8.65 -1.11 7.87
N GLU A 60 -7.56 -1.12 8.63
CA GLU A 60 -7.37 -0.31 9.83
C GLU A 60 -7.46 1.18 9.47
N ASN A 61 -8.37 1.91 10.11
CA ASN A 61 -8.64 3.33 9.86
C ASN A 61 -9.01 3.70 8.41
N CYS A 62 -9.15 2.73 7.50
CA CYS A 62 -9.57 2.96 6.13
C CYS A 62 -11.06 3.40 6.09
N PRO A 63 -11.39 4.57 5.54
CA PRO A 63 -12.79 5.02 5.45
C PRO A 63 -13.67 4.08 4.63
N ALA A 64 -13.14 3.53 3.53
CA ALA A 64 -13.88 2.61 2.66
C ALA A 64 -14.26 1.31 3.38
N ALA A 65 -13.37 0.79 4.24
CA ALA A 65 -13.61 -0.45 4.99
C ALA A 65 -14.78 -0.37 5.98
N ARG A 66 -15.23 0.85 6.32
CA ARG A 66 -16.40 1.07 7.20
C ARG A 66 -17.74 0.88 6.47
N ILE A 67 -17.73 0.78 5.14
CA ILE A 67 -18.94 0.55 4.35
C ILE A 67 -19.38 -0.91 4.51
N ARG A 68 -20.44 -1.12 5.28
CA ARG A 68 -21.05 -2.43 5.50
C ARG A 68 -21.41 -3.11 4.18
N GLY A 69 -21.04 -4.39 4.06
CA GLY A 69 -21.30 -5.19 2.86
C GLY A 69 -20.40 -4.87 1.66
N GLY A 70 -19.54 -3.85 1.75
CA GLY A 70 -18.63 -3.49 0.66
C GLY A 70 -17.37 -4.35 0.59
N GLY A 71 -16.91 -4.89 1.74
CA GLY A 71 -15.65 -5.64 1.79
C GLY A 71 -14.44 -4.84 1.32
N ALA A 72 -14.52 -3.51 1.40
CA ALA A 72 -13.53 -2.61 0.83
C ALA A 72 -12.28 -2.49 1.71
N ALA A 73 -11.18 -2.09 1.08
CA ALA A 73 -9.92 -1.81 1.73
C ALA A 73 -9.24 -0.61 1.06
N CYS A 74 -8.28 -0.02 1.75
CA CYS A 74 -7.40 1.01 1.21
C CYS A 74 -6.14 0.32 0.69
N VAL A 75 -5.52 0.85 -0.36
CA VAL A 75 -4.24 0.34 -0.88
C VAL A 75 -3.10 0.94 -0.05
N ARG A 76 -2.00 0.20 0.15
CA ARG A 76 -0.81 0.70 0.86
C ARG A 76 0.16 1.46 -0.05
N GLU A 77 0.16 1.12 -1.32
CA GLU A 77 0.98 1.78 -2.34
C GLU A 77 0.08 2.62 -3.22
N ALA A 78 0.52 3.84 -3.53
CA ALA A 78 -0.21 4.73 -4.41
C ALA A 78 -0.33 4.10 -5.81
N GLU A 79 -1.55 4.14 -6.35
CA GLU A 79 -1.84 3.75 -7.73
C GLU A 79 -2.36 4.97 -8.47
N CYS A 80 -1.49 5.57 -9.30
CA CYS A 80 -1.82 6.71 -10.14
C CYS A 80 -2.07 6.28 -11.59
N TRP A 81 -2.99 6.97 -12.25
CA TRP A 81 -3.50 6.59 -13.56
C TRP A 81 -3.61 7.80 -14.49
N GLY A 82 -3.30 7.57 -15.76
CA GLY A 82 -3.61 8.53 -16.81
C GLY A 82 -5.12 8.68 -17.03
N GLY A 83 -5.50 9.34 -18.14
CA GLY A 83 -6.89 9.43 -18.54
C GLY A 83 -7.55 8.05 -18.73
N LEU A 84 -8.84 7.96 -18.39
CA LEU A 84 -9.64 6.77 -18.60
C LEU A 84 -10.15 6.73 -20.04
N VAL A 85 -10.12 5.55 -20.64
CA VAL A 85 -10.78 5.25 -21.92
C VAL A 85 -11.82 4.18 -21.66
N ILE A 86 -13.09 4.49 -21.92
CA ILE A 86 -14.20 3.57 -21.72
C ILE A 86 -14.86 3.31 -23.08
N ILE A 87 -14.76 2.09 -23.58
CA ILE A 87 -15.33 1.67 -24.87
C ILE A 87 -16.28 0.52 -24.60
N VAL A 88 -17.58 0.77 -24.81
CA VAL A 88 -18.65 -0.24 -24.57
C VAL A 88 -18.55 -0.86 -23.17
N GLY A 89 -18.20 -0.04 -22.17
CA GLY A 89 -18.08 -0.44 -20.77
C GLY A 89 -16.73 -1.02 -20.34
N ASP A 90 -15.87 -1.44 -21.28
CA ASP A 90 -14.49 -1.84 -20.98
C ASP A 90 -13.66 -0.60 -20.63
N THR A 91 -13.18 -0.54 -19.39
CA THR A 91 -12.40 0.59 -18.86
C THR A 91 -10.92 0.28 -18.90
N LYS A 92 -10.16 1.16 -19.54
CA LYS A 92 -8.69 1.09 -19.61
C LYS A 92 -8.08 2.38 -19.09
N ALA A 93 -7.01 2.23 -18.33
CA ALA A 93 -6.18 3.32 -17.88
C ALA A 93 -4.72 2.86 -17.81
N ARG A 94 -3.78 3.70 -18.22
CA ARG A 94 -2.35 3.43 -18.04
C ARG A 94 -1.98 3.69 -16.59
N ARG A 95 -1.36 2.72 -15.91
CA ARG A 95 -0.75 2.92 -14.58
C ARG A 95 0.53 3.75 -14.73
N LEU A 96 0.70 4.74 -13.87
CA LEU A 96 1.78 5.72 -13.87
C LEU A 96 2.51 5.74 -12.53
N GLY A 97 3.75 6.23 -12.53
CA GLY A 97 4.33 6.77 -11.29
C GLY A 97 3.54 7.99 -10.84
N CYS A 98 3.37 8.18 -9.53
CA CYS A 98 2.61 9.34 -9.03
C CYS A 98 3.37 10.66 -9.20
N GLU A 99 4.66 10.60 -9.52
CA GLU A 99 5.52 11.72 -9.88
C GLU A 99 5.31 12.17 -11.34
N GLU A 100 4.71 11.30 -12.17
CA GLU A 100 4.25 11.65 -13.52
C GLU A 100 2.91 12.39 -13.46
N SER A 101 2.63 13.16 -14.52
CA SER A 101 1.33 13.81 -14.69
C SER A 101 0.22 12.77 -14.80
N HIS A 102 -0.71 12.76 -13.86
CA HIS A 102 -1.81 11.80 -13.80
C HIS A 102 -3.13 12.50 -13.45
N SER A 103 -4.22 12.00 -14.01
CA SER A 103 -5.55 12.57 -13.82
C SER A 103 -6.34 11.86 -12.71
N TRP A 104 -5.98 10.61 -12.41
CA TRP A 104 -6.70 9.77 -11.45
C TRP A 104 -5.77 9.06 -10.46
N GLU A 105 -6.27 8.81 -9.25
CA GLU A 105 -5.56 8.03 -8.23
C GLU A 105 -6.53 7.10 -7.48
N THR A 106 -6.15 5.86 -7.22
CA THR A 106 -6.93 4.92 -6.40
C THR A 106 -6.95 5.36 -4.94
N PHE A 107 -8.14 5.49 -4.34
CA PHE A 107 -8.28 5.72 -2.88
C PHE A 107 -8.84 4.52 -2.13
N ALA A 108 -9.43 3.55 -2.83
CA ALA A 108 -9.95 2.31 -2.24
C ALA A 108 -10.07 1.20 -3.30
N VAL A 109 -10.16 -0.04 -2.83
CA VAL A 109 -10.49 -1.23 -3.62
C VAL A 109 -11.58 -2.03 -2.92
N ALA A 110 -12.38 -2.76 -3.69
CA ALA A 110 -13.42 -3.63 -3.14
C ALA A 110 -13.75 -4.80 -4.08
N PRO A 111 -14.16 -5.96 -3.55
CA PRO A 111 -14.63 -7.07 -4.35
C PRO A 111 -15.85 -6.66 -5.18
N ILE A 112 -15.96 -7.19 -6.40
CA ILE A 112 -17.15 -7.04 -7.21
C ILE A 112 -18.32 -7.76 -6.51
N PRO A 113 -19.48 -7.09 -6.30
CA PRO A 113 -20.66 -7.71 -5.71
C PRO A 113 -21.11 -8.93 -6.52
N LYS A 114 -21.58 -9.97 -5.83
CA LYS A 114 -21.96 -11.26 -6.46
C LYS A 114 -23.17 -11.16 -7.38
N ASP A 115 -24.03 -10.18 -7.16
CA ASP A 115 -25.19 -9.81 -7.97
C ASP A 115 -24.85 -8.83 -9.10
N ALA A 116 -23.57 -8.46 -9.25
CA ALA A 116 -23.08 -7.54 -10.28
C ALA A 116 -21.72 -7.99 -10.83
N GLU A 117 -21.54 -9.30 -11.08
CA GLU A 117 -20.29 -9.84 -11.65
C GLU A 117 -20.11 -9.44 -13.14
N THR A 118 -19.61 -8.23 -13.36
CA THR A 118 -19.33 -7.66 -14.69
C THR A 118 -18.08 -6.77 -14.67
N TYR A 119 -17.46 -6.59 -15.84
CA TYR A 119 -16.42 -5.58 -16.07
C TYR A 119 -16.98 -4.24 -16.59
N VAL A 120 -18.28 -4.19 -16.91
CA VAL A 120 -18.93 -3.00 -17.47
C VAL A 120 -19.02 -1.91 -16.41
N GLN A 121 -18.30 -0.82 -16.64
CA GLN A 121 -18.18 0.28 -15.69
C GLN A 121 -19.51 0.90 -15.29
N GLN A 122 -20.38 1.16 -16.27
CA GLN A 122 -21.64 1.85 -16.04
C GLN A 122 -22.59 1.00 -15.17
N ASP A 123 -22.50 -0.32 -15.26
CA ASP A 123 -23.30 -1.24 -14.46
C ASP A 123 -22.79 -1.27 -13.01
N LEU A 124 -21.47 -1.37 -12.81
CA LEU A 124 -20.88 -1.27 -11.48
C LEU A 124 -21.15 0.11 -10.85
N ALA A 125 -21.05 1.20 -11.62
CA ALA A 125 -21.30 2.56 -11.13
C ALA A 125 -22.75 2.77 -10.65
N ARG A 126 -23.71 1.98 -11.16
CA ARG A 126 -25.11 2.01 -10.72
C ARG A 126 -25.36 1.15 -9.49
N HIS A 127 -24.50 0.18 -9.20
CA HIS A 127 -24.69 -0.76 -8.10
C HIS A 127 -24.68 -0.04 -6.72
N PRO A 128 -25.68 -0.24 -5.84
CA PRO A 128 -25.82 0.52 -4.59
C PRO A 128 -24.62 0.41 -3.65
N THR A 129 -24.02 -0.78 -3.54
CA THR A 129 -22.82 -0.98 -2.71
C THR A 129 -21.61 -0.26 -3.30
N VAL A 130 -21.43 -0.32 -4.62
CA VAL A 130 -20.30 0.33 -5.32
C VAL A 130 -20.42 1.84 -5.18
N LYS A 131 -21.62 2.41 -5.38
CA LYS A 131 -21.88 3.85 -5.17
C LYS A 131 -21.53 4.32 -3.77
N LYS A 132 -21.75 3.50 -2.74
CA LYS A 132 -21.41 3.83 -1.36
C LYS A 132 -19.89 3.80 -1.13
N VAL A 133 -19.22 2.76 -1.61
CA VAL A 133 -17.77 2.59 -1.47
C VAL A 133 -17.01 3.65 -2.26
N CYS A 134 -17.32 3.85 -3.54
CA CYS A 134 -16.72 4.87 -4.40
C CYS A 134 -17.39 6.24 -4.27
N SER A 135 -18.03 6.53 -3.13
CA SER A 135 -18.67 7.82 -2.93
C SER A 135 -17.64 8.93 -2.71
N ARG A 136 -18.01 10.16 -3.10
CA ARG A 136 -17.24 11.36 -2.77
C ARG A 136 -17.02 11.52 -1.26
N THR A 137 -17.94 11.05 -0.42
CA THR A 137 -17.78 11.05 1.03
C THR A 137 -16.59 10.19 1.47
N VAL A 138 -16.47 8.97 0.94
CA VAL A 138 -15.34 8.08 1.24
C VAL A 138 -14.05 8.66 0.69
N LEU A 139 -14.04 9.14 -0.55
CA LEU A 139 -12.89 9.84 -1.16
C LEU A 139 -12.38 10.96 -0.24
N LEU A 140 -13.25 11.88 0.17
CA LEU A 140 -12.83 13.05 0.95
C LEU A 140 -12.25 12.67 2.31
N ALA A 141 -12.78 11.59 2.92
CA ALA A 141 -12.29 11.03 4.17
C ALA A 141 -10.96 10.27 4.00
N SER A 142 -10.70 9.71 2.81
CA SER A 142 -9.46 8.96 2.51
C SER A 142 -8.24 9.85 2.27
N ARG A 143 -8.42 11.16 2.07
CA ARG A 143 -7.31 12.08 1.78
C ARG A 143 -6.24 12.07 2.88
N ALA A 144 -4.98 12.05 2.45
CA ALA A 144 -3.80 12.07 3.30
C ALA A 144 -3.04 13.40 3.16
N GLY A 145 -2.10 13.63 4.08
CA GLY A 145 -1.18 14.78 4.04
C GLY A 145 -1.86 16.13 3.75
N THR A 146 -1.28 16.90 2.83
CA THR A 146 -1.77 18.22 2.43
C THR A 146 -3.09 18.16 1.65
N ALA A 147 -3.46 16.99 1.10
CA ALA A 147 -4.71 16.81 0.37
C ALA A 147 -5.94 17.06 1.24
N ARG A 148 -5.84 16.86 2.56
CA ARG A 148 -6.89 17.15 3.54
C ARG A 148 -7.31 18.63 3.55
N ASN A 149 -6.38 19.53 3.25
CA ASN A 149 -6.60 20.97 3.25
C ASN A 149 -7.14 21.50 1.91
N LEU A 150 -7.18 20.67 0.88
CA LEU A 150 -7.73 21.07 -0.42
C LEU A 150 -9.26 21.20 -0.34
N ALA A 151 -9.81 22.17 -1.07
CA ALA A 151 -11.25 22.41 -1.11
C ALA A 151 -12.00 21.17 -1.61
N ALA A 152 -13.08 20.81 -0.94
CA ALA A 152 -13.85 19.61 -1.28
C ALA A 152 -14.46 19.71 -2.71
N ALA A 153 -14.89 20.90 -3.14
CA ALA A 153 -15.66 21.11 -4.37
C ALA A 153 -14.98 20.57 -5.64
N GLY A 154 -13.64 20.57 -5.70
CA GLY A 154 -12.89 20.13 -6.89
C GLY A 154 -12.61 18.64 -6.97
N TRP A 155 -13.23 17.79 -6.13
CA TRP A 155 -12.99 16.34 -6.11
C TRP A 155 -14.16 15.57 -6.71
N GLU A 156 -13.81 14.63 -7.59
CA GLU A 156 -14.73 13.64 -8.16
C GLU A 156 -14.24 12.23 -7.90
N ALA A 157 -15.18 11.30 -7.75
CA ALA A 157 -14.93 9.88 -7.55
C ALA A 157 -15.59 9.09 -8.68
N ASP A 158 -14.91 8.05 -9.14
CA ASP A 158 -15.48 7.10 -10.09
C ASP A 158 -15.05 5.66 -9.74
N VAL A 159 -15.70 4.68 -10.36
CA VAL A 159 -15.34 3.27 -10.29
C VAL A 159 -14.54 2.88 -11.53
N MET A 160 -13.44 2.18 -11.31
CA MET A 160 -12.66 1.52 -12.34
C MET A 160 -12.71 -0.01 -12.12
N PRO A 161 -13.54 -0.72 -12.89
CA PRO A 161 -13.54 -2.18 -12.94
C PRO A 161 -12.19 -2.72 -13.45
N PRO A 162 -11.92 -4.03 -13.34
CA PRO A 162 -10.89 -4.65 -14.16
C PRO A 162 -11.23 -4.48 -15.64
N SER A 163 -10.22 -4.43 -16.51
CA SER A 163 -10.48 -4.53 -17.96
C SER A 163 -11.17 -5.86 -18.28
N GLN A 164 -11.81 -5.95 -19.45
CA GLN A 164 -12.42 -7.20 -19.90
C GLN A 164 -11.45 -8.39 -19.80
N SER A 165 -10.22 -8.23 -20.31
CA SER A 165 -9.19 -9.28 -20.26
C SER A 165 -8.83 -9.67 -18.82
N GLN A 166 -8.67 -8.70 -17.92
CA GLN A 166 -8.38 -8.96 -16.51
C GLN A 166 -9.55 -9.69 -15.82
N PHE A 167 -10.78 -9.35 -16.18
CA PHE A 167 -11.97 -10.03 -15.69
C PHE A 167 -12.04 -11.47 -16.21
N GLU A 168 -11.73 -11.71 -17.49
CA GLU A 168 -11.63 -13.06 -18.04
C GLU A 168 -10.53 -13.88 -17.33
N ASP A 169 -9.41 -13.24 -16.96
CA ASP A 169 -8.32 -13.82 -16.16
C ASP A 169 -8.64 -14.02 -14.66
N GLY A 170 -9.88 -13.73 -14.25
CA GLY A 170 -10.37 -14.00 -12.89
C GLY A 170 -10.19 -12.86 -11.89
N VAL A 171 -9.83 -11.65 -12.31
CA VAL A 171 -9.83 -10.47 -11.42
C VAL A 171 -11.28 -10.13 -11.04
N ARG A 172 -11.57 -10.09 -9.74
CA ARG A 172 -12.93 -9.90 -9.19
C ARG A 172 -13.02 -8.77 -8.16
N PHE A 173 -12.23 -7.71 -8.36
CA PHE A 173 -12.31 -6.50 -7.54
C PHE A 173 -12.21 -5.26 -8.43
N TYR A 174 -12.84 -4.18 -8.00
CA TYR A 174 -12.75 -2.86 -8.64
C TYR A 174 -11.92 -1.90 -7.79
N ARG A 175 -11.49 -0.81 -8.42
CA ARG A 175 -10.87 0.35 -7.78
C ARG A 175 -11.87 1.48 -7.71
N CYS A 176 -11.87 2.20 -6.59
CA CYS A 176 -12.44 3.54 -6.53
C CYS A 176 -11.33 4.54 -6.78
N ILE A 177 -11.50 5.35 -7.82
CA ILE A 177 -10.52 6.32 -8.27
C ILE A 177 -11.05 7.73 -8.03
N ALA A 178 -10.14 8.65 -7.78
CA ALA A 178 -10.42 10.04 -7.55
C ALA A 178 -9.68 10.91 -8.55
N SER A 179 -10.33 11.99 -8.96
CA SER A 179 -9.77 13.02 -9.80
C SER A 179 -9.97 14.38 -9.13
N ARG A 180 -9.15 15.36 -9.53
CA ARG A 180 -9.40 16.77 -9.24
C ARG A 180 -9.73 17.50 -10.53
N THR A 181 -10.93 18.09 -10.58
CA THR A 181 -11.42 18.75 -11.79
C THR A 181 -10.44 19.82 -12.28
N GLY A 182 -10.02 19.70 -13.54
CA GLY A 182 -9.12 20.65 -14.19
C GLY A 182 -7.67 20.62 -13.70
N VAL A 183 -7.25 19.57 -12.97
CA VAL A 183 -5.89 19.44 -12.43
C VAL A 183 -5.34 18.05 -12.68
N ASP A 184 -4.27 17.97 -13.48
CA ASP A 184 -3.39 16.81 -13.46
C ASP A 184 -2.36 16.97 -12.33
N SER A 185 -2.20 15.92 -11.53
CA SER A 185 -1.30 15.90 -10.39
C SER A 185 0.04 15.25 -10.74
N ARG A 186 1.08 15.61 -9.99
CA ARG A 186 2.39 14.92 -9.95
C ARG A 186 2.74 14.49 -8.52
N LYS A 187 1.69 14.28 -7.70
CA LYS A 187 1.76 13.88 -6.29
C LYS A 187 0.59 12.95 -5.99
N SER A 188 0.79 12.03 -5.04
CA SER A 188 -0.29 11.25 -4.43
C SER A 188 -1.08 12.10 -3.41
N TYR A 189 -2.35 11.79 -3.27
CA TYR A 189 -3.29 12.42 -2.36
C TYR A 189 -3.83 11.48 -1.28
N PHE A 190 -3.63 10.16 -1.41
CA PHE A 190 -4.18 9.16 -0.47
C PHE A 190 -3.12 8.38 0.31
N HIS A 191 -1.83 8.69 0.10
CA HIS A 191 -0.68 8.05 0.75
C HIS A 191 0.24 9.08 1.41
#